data_AF-A0A433VU19-F1
#
_entry.id   AF-A0A433VU19-F1
#
_cell.length_a   1.000
_cell.length_b   1.000
_cell.length_c   1.000
_cell.angle_alpha   90.00
_cell.angle_beta   90.00
_cell.angle_gamma   90.00
#
_symmetry.space_group_name_H-M   'P 1'
#
loop_
_entity.id
_entity.type
_entity.pdbx_description
1 polymer ?
#
loop_
_entity_poly.entity_id
_entity_poly.type
_entity_poly.pdbx_seq_one_letter_code
_entity_poly.pdbx_strand_id
1 'polypeptide(L)' 'MALNSNFKDFEDAIQYSTAVNNNLDAIITRNPRDYPITTPRIITPEQLIQELTNT' A
#
# COMPACT_ATOMS: atom_id res chain seq x y z
N MET A 1 -13.17 -7.74 2.96
CA MET A 1 -12.16 -8.24 3.92
C MET A 1 -11.10 -9.01 3.15
N ALA A 2 -9.84 -9.00 3.60
CA ALA A 2 -8.65 -9.52 2.91
C ALA A 2 -8.83 -10.88 2.21
N LEU A 3 -9.60 -11.79 2.79
CA LEU A 3 -9.85 -13.12 2.20
C LEU A 3 -10.62 -13.09 0.87
N ASN A 4 -11.34 -11.99 0.59
CA ASN A 4 -12.17 -11.80 -0.61
C ASN A 4 -11.57 -10.75 -1.57
N SER A 5 -10.31 -10.38 -1.41
CA SER A 5 -9.66 -9.38 -2.27
C SER A 5 -8.90 -10.06 -3.44
N ASN A 6 -8.78 -9.37 -4.57
CA ASN A 6 -8.07 -9.86 -5.77
C ASN A 6 -6.53 -9.91 -5.63
N PHE A 7 -6.03 -9.98 -4.40
CA PHE A 7 -4.60 -10.02 -4.12
C PHE A 7 -4.10 -11.43 -4.31
N LYS A 8 -2.96 -11.55 -5.01
CA LYS A 8 -2.28 -12.83 -5.20
C LYS A 8 -1.64 -13.31 -3.89
N ASP A 9 -1.08 -12.37 -3.13
CA ASP A 9 -0.36 -12.63 -1.89
C ASP A 9 -1.20 -12.23 -0.67
N PHE A 10 -1.28 -13.14 0.29
CA PHE A 10 -2.11 -12.95 1.49
C PHE A 10 -1.61 -11.80 2.37
N GLU A 11 -0.29 -11.60 2.44
CA GLU A 11 0.32 -10.49 3.18
C GLU A 11 -0.17 -9.14 2.66
N ASP A 12 -0.14 -8.93 1.34
CA ASP A 12 -0.60 -7.69 0.71
C ASP A 12 -2.10 -7.47 0.93
N ALA A 13 -2.91 -8.53 0.91
CA ALA A 13 -4.34 -8.45 1.21
C ALA A 13 -4.62 -7.95 2.63
N ILE A 14 -3.83 -8.40 3.61
CA ILE A 14 -3.92 -7.99 5.02
C ILE A 14 -3.41 -6.57 5.21
N GLN A 15 -2.25 -6.23 4.64
CA GLN A 15 -1.68 -4.88 4.69
C GLN A 15 -2.65 -3.86 4.08
N TYR A 16 -3.21 -4.16 2.90
CA TYR A 16 -4.25 -3.34 2.28
C TYR A 16 -5.48 -3.18 3.17
N SER A 17 -6.04 -4.29 3.65
CA SER A 17 -7.25 -4.24 4.47
C SER A 17 -7.02 -3.41 5.75
N THR A 18 -5.85 -3.54 6.36
CA THR A 18 -5.47 -2.76 7.54
C THR A 18 -5.40 -1.28 7.20
N ALA A 19 -4.76 -0.92 6.08
CA ALA A 19 -4.62 0.46 5.68
C ALA A 19 -5.97 1.13 5.35
N VAL A 20 -6.87 0.43 4.66
CA VAL A 20 -8.23 0.94 4.38
C VAL A 20 -9.04 1.13 5.65
N ASN A 21 -9.06 0.13 6.54
CA ASN A 21 -9.87 0.18 7.76
C ASN A 21 -9.41 1.27 8.73
N ASN A 22 -8.13 1.66 8.69
CA ASN A 22 -7.57 2.70 9.55
C ASN A 22 -7.37 4.03 8.82
N ASN A 23 -7.90 4.19 7.60
CA ASN A 23 -7.77 5.40 6.79
C ASN A 23 -6.31 5.90 6.65
N LEU A 24 -5.36 4.99 6.47
CA LEU A 24 -3.96 5.35 6.30
C LEU A 24 -3.72 6.03 4.94
N ASP A 25 -2.81 7.00 4.91
CA ASP A 25 -2.54 7.80 3.71
C ASP A 25 -1.82 7.03 2.60
N ALA A 26 -0.97 6.06 2.99
CA ALA A 26 -0.16 5.28 2.07
C ALA A 26 0.27 3.93 2.65
N ILE A 27 0.54 2.98 1.76
CA ILE A 27 1.31 1.76 2.02
C ILE A 27 2.68 1.94 1.38
N ILE A 28 3.73 1.74 2.17
CA ILE A 28 5.11 1.85 1.71
C ILE A 28 5.66 0.46 1.46
N THR A 29 6.04 0.16 0.21
CA THR A 29 6.53 -1.17 -0.17
C THR A 29 7.54 -1.13 -1.31
N ARG A 30 8.37 -2.15 -1.43
CA ARG A 30 9.34 -2.30 -2.54
C ARG A 30 8.70 -2.81 -3.84
N ASN A 31 7.50 -3.37 -3.78
CA ASN A 31 6.79 -3.99 -4.90
C ASN A 31 5.40 -3.37 -5.15
N PRO A 32 5.29 -2.05 -5.40
CA PRO A 32 4.00 -1.37 -5.53
C PRO A 32 3.10 -1.92 -6.67
N ARG A 33 3.68 -2.65 -7.63
CA ARG A 33 2.98 -3.28 -8.76
C ARG A 33 2.16 -4.51 -8.37
N ASP A 34 2.44 -5.10 -7.21
CA ASP A 34 1.75 -6.30 -6.74
C ASP A 34 0.41 -5.95 -6.08
N TYR A 35 0.14 -4.66 -5.87
CA TYR A 35 -1.12 -4.13 -5.36
C TYR A 35 -2.06 -3.82 -6.54
N PRO A 36 -3.18 -4.56 -6.71
CA PRO A 36 -4.11 -4.37 -7.84
C PRO A 36 -5.07 -3.17 -7.64
N ILE A 37 -4.65 -2.18 -6.87
CA ILE A 37 -5.50 -1.09 -6.34
C ILE A 37 -4.73 0.23 -6.35
N THR A 38 -5.47 1.34 -6.28
CA THR A 38 -4.88 2.69 -6.33
C THR A 38 -5.08 3.49 -5.05
N THR A 39 -5.87 3.00 -4.09
CA THR A 39 -6.18 3.71 -2.84
C THR A 39 -6.24 2.71 -1.69
N PRO A 40 -5.47 2.90 -0.59
CA PRO A 40 -4.56 4.02 -0.30
C PRO A 40 -3.36 4.08 -1.26
N ARG A 41 -2.59 5.18 -1.24
CA ARG A 41 -1.44 5.36 -2.14
C ARG A 41 -0.43 4.24 -1.90
N ILE A 42 0.08 3.62 -2.97
CA ILE A 42 1.10 2.57 -2.86
C ILE A 42 2.40 3.13 -3.44
N ILE A 43 3.41 3.38 -2.61
CA ILE A 43 4.65 4.04 -3.02
C ILE A 43 5.89 3.31 -2.48
N THR A 44 7.04 3.56 -3.09
CA THR A 44 8.31 3.00 -2.60
C THR A 44 8.91 3.83 -1.46
N PRO A 45 9.81 3.24 -0.64
CA PRO A 45 10.53 4.00 0.37
C PRO A 45 11.27 5.21 -0.21
N GLU A 46 11.88 5.06 -1.40
CA GLU A 46 12.61 6.15 -2.07
C GLU A 46 11.67 7.29 -2.47
N GLN A 47 10.47 6.97 -2.96
CA GLN A 47 9.46 7.99 -3.29
C GLN A 47 9.01 8.73 -2.03
N LEU A 48 8.75 8.02 -0.93
CA LEU A 48 8.39 8.65 0.34
C LEU A 48 9.52 9.57 0.85
N ILE A 49 10.77 9.11 0.83
CA ILE A 49 11.92 9.93 1.24
C ILE A 49 12.00 11.19 0.38
N GLN A 50 11.87 11.05 -0.94
CA GLN A 50 11.88 12.18 -1.87
C GLN A 50 10.74 13.18 -1.59
N GLU A 51 9.53 12.71 -1.28
CA GLU A 51 8.40 13.58 -0.86
C GLU A 51 8.73 14.36 0.41
N LEU A 52 9.35 13.71 1.40
CA LEU A 52 9.66 14.32 2.70
C LEU A 52 10.88 15.26 2.67
N THR A 53 11.84 15.04 1.77
CA THR A 53 13.07 15.84 1.69
C THR A 53 12.99 17.01 0.71
N ASN A 54 12.02 17.02 -0.21
CA ASN A 54 11.81 18.12 -1.15
C ASN A 54 10.87 19.22 -0.60
N THR A 55 10.74 19.28 0.72
CA THR A 55 10.01 20.33 1.47
C THR A 55 11.02 21.25 2.14
#